data_AF-A0AAX2UMF1-F1
#
_entry.id   AF-A0AAX2UMF1-F1
#
_cell.length_a   1.000
_cell.length_b   1.000
_cell.length_c   1.000
_cell.angle_alpha   90.00
_cell.angle_beta   90.00
_cell.angle_gamma   90.00
#
_symmetry.space_group_name_H-M   'P 1'
#
loop_
_entity.id
_entity.type
_entity.pdbx_description
1 polymer ?
#
loop_
_entity_poly.entity_id
_entity_poly.type
_entity_poly.pdbx_seq_one_letter_code
_entity_poly.pdbx_strand_id
1 'polypeptide(L)'
;MLTWMQHHKKYLVVTIWISVIAFVGAGVVGWGAYDYNQNRNSSVAVVGDEKISFVEFNLRYNQIYGYYNQISNGKLDEENAEKLGLKDLALNSLIEDKLLLNFAKSLGLWANEKEVIQELSGAEEFQNVNGIFDKNIYYAILKQNNILSKNYEQILSDKIILNKLNKIFELPSKENELQMLAASYFMQDALEISKISLDKKDLAVDEVALKKLWEAHKDNFKTQKNYELSSYFIEAKKANFTQDELKAFYEDENNKFKYKAQDGKILDFEVAKEMVIKDLSLEKTKNLANEKFVALRNQKDSFQKDLNISESDKTYPLELLAKAKNNDILKPLVWQECEGKICKDGFIILRLNKVNPVRVKNFEEAKAEVLPLYYSEEAKKALEEKAQKALNNFSGIELDFVSRNSIKDSKKISDEMLNNAEFSFFLSQVFNSEQNSSYVLIDDKKAILYRIKKQKLNPNKQDFNQYKTMLEPSLKSLKSNEIKQELLEELKKTYKIKIYH
;
A
#
# COMPACT_ATOMS: atom_id res chain seq x y z
N MET A 1 -1.08 10.84 -55.70
CA MET A 1 -1.57 11.70 -54.60
C MET A 1 -1.22 13.18 -54.83
N LEU A 2 0.05 13.53 -55.11
CA LEU A 2 0.48 14.91 -55.41
C LEU A 2 -0.18 15.54 -56.66
N THR A 3 -0.38 14.78 -57.73
CA THR A 3 -1.04 15.24 -58.96
C THR A 3 -2.54 15.52 -58.78
N TRP A 4 -3.22 14.79 -57.88
CA TRP A 4 -4.62 15.03 -57.55
C TRP A 4 -4.80 16.34 -56.76
N MET A 5 -3.87 16.63 -55.84
CA MET A 5 -3.83 17.88 -55.06
C MET A 5 -3.55 19.13 -55.90
N GLN A 6 -2.83 18.99 -57.02
CA GLN A 6 -2.56 20.12 -57.93
C GLN A 6 -3.77 20.49 -58.79
N HIS A 7 -4.55 19.51 -59.26
CA HIS A 7 -5.73 19.77 -60.09
C HIS A 7 -6.96 20.25 -59.30
N HIS A 8 -7.11 19.84 -58.03
CA HIS A 8 -8.28 20.17 -57.21
C HIS A 8 -8.01 21.25 -56.15
N LYS A 9 -6.95 22.06 -56.32
CA LYS A 9 -6.51 23.08 -55.34
C LYS A 9 -7.64 24.03 -54.92
N LYS A 10 -8.59 24.37 -55.82
CA LYS A 10 -9.75 25.20 -55.48
C LYS A 10 -10.73 24.51 -54.53
N TYR A 11 -10.99 23.21 -54.71
CA TYR A 11 -11.87 22.43 -53.84
C TYR A 11 -11.20 22.06 -52.51
N LEU A 12 -9.90 21.81 -52.53
CA LEU A 12 -9.11 21.45 -51.34
C LEU A 12 -9.06 22.63 -50.34
N VAL A 13 -8.92 23.86 -50.84
CA VAL A 13 -9.02 25.08 -50.03
C VAL A 13 -10.42 25.22 -49.42
N VAL A 14 -11.49 25.00 -50.20
CA VAL A 14 -12.87 25.08 -49.70
C VAL A 14 -13.15 24.02 -48.63
N THR A 15 -12.69 22.78 -48.80
CA THR A 15 -12.88 21.72 -47.79
C THR A 15 -12.09 21.98 -46.51
N ILE A 16 -10.89 22.57 -46.61
CA ILE A 16 -10.12 22.99 -45.43
C ILE A 16 -10.81 24.15 -44.72
N TRP A 17 -11.32 25.15 -45.44
CA TRP A 17 -12.07 26.25 -44.84
C TRP A 17 -13.39 25.79 -44.20
N ILE A 18 -14.11 24.85 -44.82
CA ILE A 18 -15.31 24.24 -44.21
C ILE A 18 -14.93 23.45 -42.97
N SER A 19 -13.83 22.69 -42.99
CA SER A 19 -13.35 21.96 -41.82
C SER A 19 -12.90 22.90 -40.70
N VAL A 20 -12.24 24.02 -41.01
CA VAL A 20 -11.81 25.03 -40.03
C VAL A 20 -13.01 25.80 -39.49
N ILE A 21 -13.99 26.18 -40.32
CA ILE A 21 -15.23 26.81 -39.86
C ILE A 21 -16.10 25.83 -39.07
N ALA A 22 -16.10 24.55 -39.41
CA ALA A 22 -16.78 23.51 -38.62
C ALA A 22 -16.04 23.24 -37.30
N PHE A 23 -14.71 23.34 -37.25
CA PHE A 23 -13.91 23.14 -36.03
C PHE A 23 -13.94 24.37 -35.11
N VAL A 24 -13.90 25.58 -35.67
CA VAL A 24 -14.09 26.85 -34.96
C VAL A 24 -15.56 27.03 -34.58
N GLY A 25 -16.49 26.59 -35.41
CA GLY A 25 -17.92 26.52 -35.10
C GLY A 25 -18.23 25.50 -34.02
N ALA A 26 -17.63 24.30 -34.05
CA ALA A 26 -17.76 23.32 -32.97
C ALA A 26 -17.06 23.76 -31.67
N GLY A 27 -16.00 24.57 -31.76
CA GLY A 27 -15.34 25.18 -30.61
C GLY A 27 -16.11 26.35 -29.97
N VAL A 28 -17.10 26.92 -30.67
CA VAL A 28 -17.92 28.06 -30.19
C VAL A 28 -19.41 27.70 -30.02
N VAL A 29 -19.84 26.49 -30.42
CA VAL A 29 -21.22 26.00 -30.26
C VAL A 29 -21.30 24.84 -29.25
N GLY A 30 -20.24 24.66 -28.45
CA GLY A 30 -20.21 23.72 -27.33
C GLY A 30 -20.62 24.29 -25.97
N TRP A 31 -20.84 25.61 -25.84
CA TRP A 31 -21.30 26.26 -24.60
C TRP A 31 -21.98 27.61 -24.95
N GLY A 32 -23.30 27.73 -24.74
CA GLY A 32 -23.95 29.04 -24.59
C GLY A 32 -24.76 29.62 -25.75
N ALA A 33 -25.35 28.80 -26.63
CA ALA A 33 -26.44 29.29 -27.49
C ALA A 33 -27.75 29.40 -26.68
N TYR A 34 -28.04 30.62 -26.24
CA TYR A 34 -29.31 31.16 -25.74
C TYR A 34 -30.53 30.21 -25.77
N ASP A 35 -30.74 29.48 -24.67
CA ASP A 35 -32.06 28.97 -24.30
C ASP A 35 -32.71 29.96 -23.33
N TYR A 36 -33.84 30.54 -23.73
CA TYR A 36 -34.52 31.64 -23.06
C TYR A 36 -35.40 31.14 -21.91
N ASN A 37 -34.81 30.34 -21.01
CA ASN A 37 -35.45 29.85 -19.80
C ASN A 37 -34.51 30.06 -18.59
N GLN A 38 -34.62 31.22 -17.93
CA GLN A 38 -33.71 31.71 -16.89
C GLN A 38 -33.54 30.79 -15.65
N ASN A 39 -34.31 29.70 -15.54
CA ASN A 39 -34.20 28.74 -14.43
C ASN A 39 -33.28 27.53 -14.69
N ARG A 40 -32.87 27.24 -15.93
CA ARG A 40 -31.98 26.09 -16.24
C ARG A 40 -30.51 26.46 -16.45
N ASN A 41 -30.22 27.71 -16.84
CA ASN A 41 -28.87 28.10 -17.28
C ASN A 41 -27.83 28.40 -16.18
N SER A 42 -28.15 28.24 -14.88
CA SER A 42 -27.22 28.65 -13.81
C SER A 42 -27.16 27.72 -12.59
N SER A 43 -27.78 26.53 -12.66
CA SER A 43 -27.88 25.60 -11.52
C SER A 43 -27.58 24.17 -11.93
N VAL A 44 -26.83 23.43 -11.09
CA VAL A 44 -26.57 21.99 -11.25
C VAL A 44 -27.70 21.13 -10.67
N ALA A 45 -28.44 21.66 -9.71
CA ALA A 45 -29.57 20.97 -9.10
C ALA A 45 -30.52 21.94 -8.39
N VAL A 46 -31.74 21.49 -8.13
CA VAL A 46 -32.76 22.19 -7.33
C VAL A 46 -33.36 21.21 -6.33
N VAL A 47 -33.46 21.64 -5.08
CA VAL A 47 -33.97 20.87 -3.95
C VAL A 47 -35.06 21.71 -3.27
N GLY A 48 -36.32 21.34 -3.46
CA GLY A 48 -37.45 22.17 -3.00
C GLY A 48 -37.39 23.56 -3.63
N ASP A 49 -37.32 24.60 -2.79
CA ASP A 49 -37.22 25.99 -3.22
C ASP A 49 -35.76 26.49 -3.32
N GLU A 50 -34.79 25.66 -2.96
CA GLU A 50 -33.36 26.00 -2.96
C GLU A 50 -32.66 25.53 -4.23
N LYS A 51 -31.83 26.40 -4.81
CA LYS A 51 -31.04 26.10 -6.01
C LYS A 51 -29.59 25.85 -5.62
N ILE A 52 -28.96 24.88 -6.26
CA ILE A 52 -27.51 24.64 -6.20
C ILE A 52 -26.90 25.26 -7.45
N SER A 53 -26.17 26.36 -7.29
CA SER A 53 -25.54 27.06 -8.41
C SER A 53 -24.25 26.35 -8.87
N PHE A 54 -23.81 26.58 -10.11
CA PHE A 54 -22.51 26.09 -10.58
C PHE A 54 -21.34 26.62 -9.74
N VAL A 55 -21.45 27.87 -9.24
CA VAL A 55 -20.43 28.49 -8.40
C VAL A 55 -20.31 27.74 -7.07
N GLU A 56 -21.44 27.47 -6.42
CA GLU A 56 -21.50 26.73 -5.15
C GLU A 56 -20.97 25.30 -5.32
N PHE A 57 -21.36 24.62 -6.41
CA PHE A 57 -20.86 23.30 -6.74
C PHE A 57 -19.34 23.26 -6.91
N ASN A 58 -18.79 24.17 -7.72
CA ASN A 58 -17.35 24.23 -7.95
C ASN A 58 -16.57 24.55 -6.68
N LEU A 59 -17.10 25.42 -5.81
CA LEU A 59 -16.49 25.71 -4.51
C LEU A 59 -16.44 24.47 -3.62
N ARG A 60 -17.56 23.74 -3.50
CA ARG A 60 -17.61 22.50 -2.71
C ARG A 60 -16.69 21.43 -3.29
N TYR A 61 -16.67 21.27 -4.62
CA TYR A 61 -15.78 20.33 -5.29
C TYR A 61 -14.31 20.65 -5.04
N ASN A 62 -13.89 21.90 -5.18
CA ASN A 62 -12.51 22.31 -4.96
C ASN A 62 -12.07 22.11 -3.50
N GLN A 63 -12.97 22.31 -2.54
CA GLN A 63 -12.70 22.01 -1.12
C GLN A 63 -12.46 20.51 -0.91
N ILE A 64 -13.34 19.66 -1.44
CA ILE A 64 -13.22 18.19 -1.33
C ILE A 64 -11.95 17.71 -2.05
N TYR A 65 -11.70 18.18 -3.28
CA TYR A 65 -10.49 17.86 -4.03
C TYR A 65 -9.22 18.26 -3.27
N GLY A 66 -9.17 19.46 -2.70
CA GLY A 66 -8.03 19.94 -1.91
C GLY A 66 -7.71 19.03 -0.72
N TYR A 67 -8.74 18.61 0.03
CA TYR A 67 -8.60 17.69 1.16
C TYR A 67 -8.03 16.32 0.73
N TYR A 68 -8.63 15.70 -0.29
CA TYR A 68 -8.17 14.39 -0.79
C TYR A 68 -6.78 14.47 -1.42
N ASN A 69 -6.46 15.57 -2.10
CA ASN A 69 -5.14 15.81 -2.65
C ASN A 69 -4.08 15.95 -1.54
N GLN A 70 -4.40 16.63 -0.43
CA GLN A 70 -3.50 16.75 0.72
C GLN A 70 -3.20 15.39 1.36
N ILE A 71 -4.22 14.55 1.58
CA ILE A 71 -4.02 13.19 2.14
C ILE A 71 -3.24 12.30 1.16
N SER A 72 -3.37 12.55 -0.14
CA SER A 72 -2.60 11.87 -1.20
C SER A 72 -1.19 12.44 -1.38
N ASN A 73 -0.73 13.33 -0.51
CA ASN A 73 0.56 14.02 -0.61
C ASN A 73 0.77 14.73 -1.97
N GLY A 74 -0.30 15.34 -2.51
CA GLY A 74 -0.27 16.08 -3.78
C GLY A 74 -0.30 15.21 -5.04
N LYS A 75 -0.54 13.89 -4.91
CA LYS A 75 -0.51 12.94 -6.03
C LYS A 75 -1.89 12.61 -6.61
N LEU A 76 -2.93 13.32 -6.21
CA LEU A 76 -4.25 13.11 -6.77
C LEU A 76 -4.33 13.83 -8.13
N ASP A 77 -4.53 13.06 -9.19
CA ASP A 77 -4.85 13.58 -10.52
C ASP A 77 -6.37 13.55 -10.77
N GLU A 78 -6.79 14.17 -11.87
CA GLU A 78 -8.21 14.32 -12.22
C GLU A 78 -8.88 12.96 -12.51
N GLU A 79 -8.16 12.02 -13.13
CA GLU A 79 -8.69 10.67 -13.44
C GLU A 79 -8.97 9.89 -12.15
N ASN A 80 -8.08 9.93 -11.17
CA ASN A 80 -8.31 9.28 -9.88
C ASN A 80 -9.39 10.01 -9.06
N ALA A 81 -9.47 11.34 -9.14
CA ALA A 81 -10.56 12.10 -8.52
C ALA A 81 -11.94 11.73 -9.10
N GLU A 82 -12.03 11.47 -10.40
CA GLU A 82 -13.25 10.99 -11.04
C GLU A 82 -13.59 9.56 -10.60
N LYS A 83 -12.61 8.65 -10.56
CA LYS A 83 -12.80 7.28 -10.04
C LYS A 83 -13.26 7.25 -8.58
N LEU A 84 -12.82 8.22 -7.77
CA LEU A 84 -13.26 8.39 -6.39
C LEU A 84 -14.65 9.02 -6.27
N GLY A 85 -15.25 9.50 -7.36
CA GLY A 85 -16.58 10.11 -7.35
C GLY A 85 -16.64 11.46 -6.63
N LEU A 86 -15.55 12.25 -6.62
CA LEU A 86 -15.49 13.48 -5.84
C LEU A 86 -16.53 14.54 -6.27
N LYS A 87 -16.93 14.54 -7.55
CA LYS A 87 -18.02 15.39 -8.06
C LYS A 87 -19.37 14.98 -7.48
N ASP A 88 -19.66 13.69 -7.39
CA ASP A 88 -20.89 13.17 -6.81
C ASP A 88 -20.94 13.43 -5.30
N LEU A 89 -19.81 13.29 -4.60
CA LEU A 89 -19.69 13.66 -3.19
C LEU A 89 -20.01 15.14 -2.97
N ALA A 90 -19.48 16.04 -3.82
CA ALA A 90 -19.76 17.47 -3.75
C ALA A 90 -21.25 17.78 -3.99
N LEU A 91 -21.84 17.17 -5.02
CA LEU A 91 -23.26 17.38 -5.34
C LEU A 91 -24.16 16.86 -4.21
N ASN A 92 -23.93 15.64 -3.73
CA ASN A 92 -24.72 15.03 -2.67
C ASN A 92 -24.62 15.83 -1.37
N SER A 93 -23.43 16.30 -1.00
CA SER A 93 -23.25 17.18 0.16
C SER A 93 -24.06 18.46 0.03
N LEU A 94 -24.12 19.08 -1.15
CA LEU A 94 -24.93 20.28 -1.37
C LEU A 94 -26.43 20.00 -1.38
N ILE A 95 -26.84 18.83 -1.89
CA ILE A 95 -28.24 18.40 -1.81
C ILE A 95 -28.67 18.27 -0.35
N GLU A 96 -27.86 17.62 0.50
CA GLU A 96 -28.12 17.52 1.93
C GLU A 96 -28.19 18.89 2.61
N ASP A 97 -27.24 19.79 2.31
CA ASP A 97 -27.25 21.18 2.81
C ASP A 97 -28.55 21.88 2.42
N LYS A 98 -29.01 21.74 1.16
CA LYS A 98 -30.25 22.37 0.70
C LYS A 98 -31.52 21.73 1.30
N LEU A 99 -31.55 20.42 1.53
CA LEU A 99 -32.66 19.78 2.25
C LEU A 99 -32.82 20.39 3.64
N LEU A 100 -31.72 20.46 4.39
CA LEU A 100 -31.68 21.05 5.72
C LEU A 100 -32.01 22.55 5.70
N LEU A 101 -31.60 23.27 4.66
CA LEU A 101 -31.90 24.69 4.50
C LEU A 101 -33.38 24.95 4.27
N ASN A 102 -34.05 24.17 3.40
CA ASN A 102 -35.51 24.25 3.23
C ASN A 102 -36.22 24.01 4.56
N PHE A 103 -35.80 22.97 5.30
CA PHE A 103 -36.36 22.67 6.61
C PHE A 103 -36.13 23.81 7.62
N ALA A 104 -34.92 24.32 7.73
CA ALA A 104 -34.58 25.43 8.62
C ALA A 104 -35.42 26.68 8.32
N LYS A 105 -35.57 27.05 7.04
CA LYS A 105 -36.42 28.18 6.61
C LYS A 105 -37.89 27.94 6.94
N SER A 106 -38.39 26.70 6.80
CA SER A 106 -39.76 26.32 7.19
C SER A 106 -40.03 26.47 8.70
N LEU A 107 -38.98 26.32 9.54
CA LEU A 107 -39.02 26.58 10.98
C LEU A 107 -38.92 28.08 11.32
N GLY A 108 -38.76 28.95 10.33
CA GLY A 108 -38.58 30.39 10.52
C GLY A 108 -37.14 30.79 10.89
N LEU A 109 -36.14 29.91 10.65
CA LEU A 109 -34.74 30.27 10.82
C LEU A 109 -34.26 31.14 9.66
N TRP A 110 -33.63 32.27 9.98
CA TRP A 110 -33.06 33.19 9.02
C TRP A 110 -31.72 33.73 9.52
N ALA A 111 -30.86 34.19 8.61
CA ALA A 111 -29.62 34.90 8.95
C ALA A 111 -29.80 36.40 8.75
N ASN A 112 -29.42 37.18 9.76
CA ASN A 112 -29.48 38.64 9.70
C ASN A 112 -28.19 39.23 9.14
N GLU A 113 -28.26 40.46 8.64
CA GLU A 113 -27.11 41.14 8.02
C GLU A 113 -25.92 41.28 8.99
N LYS A 114 -26.18 41.52 10.28
CA LYS A 114 -25.12 41.63 11.28
C LYS A 114 -24.36 40.32 11.47
N GLU A 115 -25.06 39.18 11.44
CA GLU A 115 -24.47 37.85 11.51
C GLU A 115 -23.60 37.56 10.29
N VAL A 116 -24.07 37.95 9.08
CA VAL A 116 -23.28 37.80 7.85
C VAL A 116 -22.03 38.68 7.91
N ILE A 117 -22.14 39.94 8.35
CA ILE A 117 -20.99 40.84 8.55
C ILE A 117 -20.01 40.26 9.58
N GLN A 118 -20.51 39.70 10.68
CA GLN A 118 -19.69 39.12 11.73
C GLN A 118 -18.93 37.89 11.22
N GLU A 119 -19.61 36.96 10.55
CA GLU A 119 -18.98 35.77 9.95
C GLU A 119 -17.94 36.17 8.90
N LEU A 120 -18.27 37.15 8.05
CA LEU A 120 -17.38 37.67 7.02
C LEU A 120 -16.13 38.34 7.62
N SER A 121 -16.29 39.11 8.69
CA SER A 121 -15.18 39.81 9.36
C SER A 121 -14.26 38.84 10.11
N GLY A 122 -14.81 37.71 10.57
CA GLY A 122 -14.08 36.66 11.27
C GLY A 122 -13.31 35.70 10.35
N ALA A 123 -13.54 35.74 9.04
CA ALA A 123 -12.84 34.90 8.08
C ALA A 123 -11.38 35.34 7.90
N GLU A 124 -10.44 34.49 8.32
CA GLU A 124 -9.00 34.78 8.31
C GLU A 124 -8.47 35.11 6.91
N GLU A 125 -9.04 34.48 5.87
CA GLU A 125 -8.68 34.73 4.48
C GLU A 125 -8.97 36.17 4.00
N PHE A 126 -9.83 36.92 4.70
CA PHE A 126 -10.16 38.31 4.38
C PHE A 126 -9.53 39.32 5.33
N GLN A 127 -8.65 38.87 6.23
CA GLN A 127 -7.97 39.74 7.19
C GLN A 127 -6.60 40.19 6.67
N ASN A 128 -6.19 41.39 7.06
CA ASN A 128 -4.83 41.89 6.84
C ASN A 128 -3.85 41.29 7.86
N VAL A 129 -2.57 41.68 7.76
CA VAL A 129 -1.49 41.22 8.66
C VAL A 129 -1.73 41.50 10.16
N ASN A 130 -2.67 42.39 10.48
CA ASN A 130 -3.06 42.72 11.87
C ASN A 130 -4.32 41.95 12.33
N GLY A 131 -4.84 41.00 11.53
CA GLY A 131 -6.05 40.24 11.85
C GLY A 131 -7.36 41.02 11.69
N ILE A 132 -7.34 42.14 10.96
CA ILE A 132 -8.52 42.98 10.75
C ILE A 132 -9.04 42.78 9.33
N PHE A 133 -10.36 42.61 9.17
CA PHE A 133 -11.01 42.49 7.87
C PHE A 133 -10.61 43.64 6.93
N ASP A 134 -10.19 43.29 5.72
CA ASP A 134 -9.82 44.22 4.67
C ASP A 134 -10.69 44.02 3.43
N LYS A 135 -11.51 45.03 3.14
CA LYS A 135 -12.42 45.06 2.00
C LYS A 135 -11.70 44.85 0.65
N ASN A 136 -10.47 45.33 0.50
CA ASN A 136 -9.70 45.17 -0.73
C ASN A 136 -9.24 43.73 -0.91
N ILE A 137 -8.81 43.07 0.17
CA ILE A 137 -8.44 41.65 0.16
C ILE A 137 -9.66 40.79 -0.20
N TYR A 138 -10.81 41.06 0.43
CA TYR A 138 -12.07 40.38 0.13
C TYR A 138 -12.43 40.45 -1.37
N TYR A 139 -12.52 41.65 -1.96
CA TYR A 139 -12.86 41.77 -3.37
C TYR A 139 -11.79 41.22 -4.31
N ALA A 140 -10.50 41.31 -3.94
CA ALA A 140 -9.42 40.74 -4.73
C ALA A 140 -9.53 39.21 -4.80
N ILE A 141 -9.78 38.54 -3.67
CA ILE A 141 -9.95 37.09 -3.60
C ILE A 141 -11.20 36.65 -4.35
N LEU A 142 -12.33 37.34 -4.16
CA LEU A 142 -13.55 37.02 -4.89
C LEU A 142 -13.39 37.18 -6.40
N LYS A 143 -12.73 38.26 -6.83
CA LYS A 143 -12.45 38.51 -8.25
C LYS A 143 -11.51 37.45 -8.84
N GLN A 144 -10.47 37.05 -8.11
CA GLN A 144 -9.54 35.99 -8.54
C GLN A 144 -10.26 34.66 -8.76
N ASN A 145 -11.30 34.38 -7.96
CA ASN A 145 -12.08 33.15 -8.04
C ASN A 145 -13.36 33.29 -8.89
N ASN A 146 -13.57 34.43 -9.55
CA ASN A 146 -14.79 34.73 -10.33
C ASN A 146 -16.09 34.60 -9.53
N ILE A 147 -16.07 34.94 -8.24
CA ILE A 147 -17.22 34.90 -7.33
C ILE A 147 -17.80 36.31 -7.18
N LEU A 148 -19.12 36.45 -7.34
CA LEU A 148 -19.83 37.69 -7.04
C LEU A 148 -20.04 37.82 -5.52
N SER A 149 -19.86 39.02 -4.96
CA SER A 149 -20.02 39.25 -3.52
C SER A 149 -21.38 38.81 -3.00
N LYS A 150 -22.46 39.10 -3.73
CA LYS A 150 -23.82 38.66 -3.39
C LYS A 150 -23.95 37.14 -3.29
N ASN A 151 -23.25 36.38 -4.14
CA ASN A 151 -23.30 34.91 -4.09
C ASN A 151 -22.54 34.40 -2.87
N TYR A 152 -21.38 35.00 -2.58
CA TYR A 152 -20.60 34.64 -1.39
C TYR A 152 -21.35 34.96 -0.09
N GLU A 153 -21.94 36.15 0.01
CA GLU A 153 -22.77 36.56 1.14
C GLU A 153 -23.99 35.66 1.32
N GLN A 154 -24.60 35.17 0.23
CA GLN A 154 -25.67 34.17 0.31
C GLN A 154 -25.17 32.82 0.84
N ILE A 155 -24.00 32.35 0.41
CA ILE A 155 -23.38 31.12 0.95
C ILE A 155 -23.12 31.25 2.45
N LEU A 156 -22.63 32.42 2.90
CA LEU A 156 -22.47 32.70 4.33
C LEU A 156 -23.82 32.72 5.07
N SER A 157 -24.85 33.33 4.47
CA SER A 157 -26.21 33.34 5.02
C SER A 157 -26.74 31.91 5.21
N ASP A 158 -26.61 31.05 4.19
CA ASP A 158 -27.03 29.65 4.24
C ASP A 158 -26.24 28.88 5.31
N LYS A 159 -24.91 29.08 5.39
CA LYS A 159 -24.05 28.50 6.44
C LYS A 159 -24.51 28.90 7.84
N ILE A 160 -24.85 30.17 8.06
CA ILE A 160 -25.34 30.67 9.35
C ILE A 160 -26.68 29.99 9.72
N ILE A 161 -27.60 29.85 8.76
CA ILE A 161 -28.89 29.17 8.99
C ILE A 161 -28.66 27.71 9.37
N LEU A 162 -27.79 26.99 8.64
CA LEU A 162 -27.44 25.61 8.93
C LEU A 162 -26.74 25.47 10.30
N ASN A 163 -25.87 26.40 10.67
CA ASN A 163 -25.25 26.43 11.99
C ASN A 163 -26.28 26.61 13.11
N LYS A 164 -27.30 27.45 12.90
CA LYS A 164 -28.41 27.58 13.85
C LYS A 164 -29.22 26.30 13.96
N LEU A 165 -29.52 25.65 12.83
CA LEU A 165 -30.21 24.36 12.81
C LEU A 165 -29.40 23.29 13.54
N ASN A 166 -28.09 23.24 13.33
CA ASN A 166 -27.22 22.20 13.90
C ASN A 166 -27.23 22.18 15.43
N LYS A 167 -27.50 23.31 16.09
CA LYS A 167 -27.66 23.38 17.56
C LYS A 167 -28.80 22.51 18.08
N ILE A 168 -29.81 22.23 17.25
CA ILE A 168 -30.94 21.35 17.63
C ILE A 168 -30.48 19.90 17.78
N PHE A 169 -29.41 19.49 17.08
CA PHE A 169 -28.86 18.13 17.17
C PHE A 169 -27.88 17.96 18.35
N GLU A 170 -27.52 19.04 19.05
CA GLU A 170 -26.66 19.01 20.25
C GLU A 170 -27.42 18.53 21.49
N LEU A 171 -27.92 17.29 21.43
CA LEU A 171 -28.67 16.71 22.53
C LEU A 171 -27.73 16.32 23.68
N PRO A 172 -28.10 16.61 24.95
CA PRO A 172 -27.34 16.14 26.09
C PRO A 172 -27.34 14.62 26.16
N SER A 173 -26.24 14.08 26.67
CA SER A 173 -26.09 12.65 26.97
C SER A 173 -26.81 12.32 28.27
N LYS A 174 -27.63 11.27 28.27
CA LYS A 174 -28.20 10.72 29.50
C LYS A 174 -27.26 9.65 30.07
N GLU A 175 -27.28 9.48 31.39
CA GLU A 175 -26.40 8.51 32.05
C GLU A 175 -26.65 7.07 31.59
N ASN A 176 -27.91 6.67 31.38
CA ASN A 176 -28.26 5.35 30.85
C ASN A 176 -27.77 5.12 29.42
N GLU A 177 -27.79 6.14 28.56
CA GLU A 177 -27.23 6.07 27.20
C GLU A 177 -25.71 5.88 27.23
N LEU A 178 -25.03 6.59 28.15
CA LEU A 178 -23.60 6.42 28.36
C LEU A 178 -23.28 5.02 28.90
N GLN A 179 -24.08 4.51 29.83
CA GLN A 179 -23.91 3.15 30.35
C GLN A 179 -24.10 2.10 29.25
N MET A 180 -25.07 2.29 28.35
CA MET A 180 -25.30 1.41 27.21
C MET A 180 -24.14 1.45 26.20
N LEU A 181 -23.61 2.64 25.89
CA LEU A 181 -22.41 2.76 25.05
C LEU A 181 -21.19 2.15 25.74
N ALA A 182 -21.03 2.37 27.05
CA ALA A 182 -19.94 1.76 27.80
C ALA A 182 -20.04 0.22 27.81
N ALA A 183 -21.26 -0.32 27.87
CA ALA A 183 -21.48 -1.77 27.82
C ALA A 183 -20.92 -2.40 26.54
N SER A 184 -21.02 -1.75 25.38
CA SER A 184 -20.45 -2.30 24.15
C SER A 184 -18.91 -2.38 24.16
N TYR A 185 -18.25 -1.52 24.93
CA TYR A 185 -16.78 -1.52 25.07
C TYR A 185 -16.28 -2.43 26.19
N PHE A 186 -17.04 -2.53 27.28
CA PHE A 186 -16.61 -3.16 28.52
C PHE A 186 -17.39 -4.41 28.88
N MET A 187 -18.17 -4.95 27.93
CA MET A 187 -18.84 -6.23 28.16
C MET A 187 -17.82 -7.31 28.54
N GLN A 188 -18.24 -8.15 29.47
CA GLN A 188 -17.45 -9.26 29.97
C GLN A 188 -18.23 -10.55 29.84
N ASP A 189 -17.54 -11.59 29.41
CA ASP A 189 -18.10 -12.93 29.30
C ASP A 189 -17.37 -13.87 30.25
N ALA A 190 -18.12 -14.71 30.95
CA ALA A 190 -17.58 -15.92 31.57
C ALA A 190 -17.60 -17.02 30.51
N LEU A 191 -16.44 -17.62 30.25
CA LEU A 191 -16.24 -18.55 29.14
C LEU A 191 -15.94 -19.96 29.64
N GLU A 192 -16.47 -20.96 28.98
CA GLU A 192 -15.95 -22.34 29.04
C GLU A 192 -15.15 -22.58 27.77
N ILE A 193 -13.87 -22.94 27.91
CA ILE A 193 -12.96 -23.10 26.76
C ILE A 193 -12.27 -24.47 26.73
N SER A 194 -12.05 -25.01 25.54
CA SER A 194 -11.36 -26.30 25.38
C SER A 194 -10.44 -26.31 24.16
N LYS A 195 -9.31 -27.01 24.27
CA LYS A 195 -8.30 -27.09 23.20
C LYS A 195 -8.54 -28.32 22.36
N ILE A 196 -8.55 -28.14 21.04
CA ILE A 196 -8.38 -29.21 20.06
C ILE A 196 -7.01 -29.06 19.43
N SER A 197 -6.25 -30.15 19.43
CA SER A 197 -4.96 -30.24 18.76
C SER A 197 -5.01 -31.17 17.55
N LEU A 198 -4.12 -30.93 16.61
CA LEU A 198 -3.87 -31.78 15.45
C LEU A 198 -2.37 -31.92 15.23
N ASP A 199 -1.89 -33.15 15.10
CA ASP A 199 -0.55 -33.40 14.55
C ASP A 199 -0.66 -33.53 13.03
N LYS A 200 0.14 -32.75 12.30
CA LYS A 200 0.16 -32.78 10.83
C LYS A 200 0.58 -34.13 10.28
N LYS A 201 1.29 -34.96 11.06
CA LYS A 201 1.65 -36.33 10.68
C LYS A 201 0.43 -37.24 10.49
N ASP A 202 -0.69 -36.90 11.10
CA ASP A 202 -1.94 -37.67 10.97
C ASP A 202 -2.65 -37.39 9.63
N LEU A 203 -2.20 -36.39 8.87
CA LEU A 203 -2.82 -35.99 7.61
C LEU A 203 -2.24 -36.79 6.44
N ALA A 204 -3.13 -37.48 5.71
CA ALA A 204 -2.78 -38.10 4.45
C ALA A 204 -2.56 -37.05 3.36
N VAL A 205 -1.59 -37.30 2.49
CA VAL A 205 -1.36 -36.46 1.30
C VAL A 205 -2.22 -36.97 0.16
N ASP A 206 -3.17 -36.15 -0.26
CA ASP A 206 -3.89 -36.35 -1.51
C ASP A 206 -3.10 -35.64 -2.62
N GLU A 207 -2.50 -36.42 -3.52
CA GLU A 207 -1.71 -35.87 -4.63
C GLU A 207 -2.55 -35.00 -5.59
N VAL A 208 -3.84 -35.29 -5.74
CA VAL A 208 -4.74 -34.51 -6.61
C VAL A 208 -4.97 -33.13 -5.99
N ALA A 209 -5.26 -33.09 -4.69
CA ALA A 209 -5.45 -31.84 -3.97
C ALA A 209 -4.14 -31.02 -3.88
N LEU A 210 -3.00 -31.69 -3.65
CA LEU A 210 -1.68 -31.06 -3.64
C LEU A 210 -1.35 -30.41 -4.99
N LYS A 211 -1.64 -31.11 -6.10
CA LYS A 211 -1.45 -30.56 -7.45
C LYS A 211 -2.36 -29.37 -7.72
N LYS A 212 -3.62 -29.46 -7.31
CA LYS A 212 -4.58 -28.34 -7.42
C LYS A 212 -4.11 -27.10 -6.64
N LEU A 213 -3.53 -27.29 -5.44
CA LEU A 213 -2.95 -26.21 -4.67
C LEU A 213 -1.77 -25.56 -5.39
N TRP A 214 -0.86 -26.37 -5.95
CA TRP A 214 0.22 -25.85 -6.79
C TRP A 214 -0.34 -25.06 -7.97
N GLU A 215 -1.35 -25.56 -8.70
CA GLU A 215 -1.93 -24.86 -9.86
C GLU A 215 -2.50 -23.48 -9.49
N ALA A 216 -3.15 -23.38 -8.33
CA ALA A 216 -3.71 -22.13 -7.82
C ALA A 216 -2.63 -21.10 -7.41
N HIS A 217 -1.46 -21.55 -6.97
CA HIS A 217 -0.38 -20.71 -6.46
C HIS A 217 0.92 -20.79 -7.29
N LYS A 218 0.86 -21.33 -8.51
CA LYS A 218 2.05 -21.65 -9.33
C LYS A 218 2.97 -20.45 -9.57
N ASP A 219 2.42 -19.24 -9.62
CA ASP A 219 3.19 -18.01 -9.80
C ASP A 219 4.10 -17.66 -8.61
N ASN A 220 3.85 -18.26 -7.44
CA ASN A 220 4.71 -18.15 -6.26
C ASN A 220 5.91 -19.10 -6.32
N PHE A 221 5.87 -20.15 -7.14
CA PHE A 221 6.91 -21.16 -7.26
C PHE A 221 7.70 -20.96 -8.55
N LYS A 222 8.72 -20.11 -8.50
CA LYS A 222 9.56 -19.82 -9.65
C LYS A 222 10.99 -20.31 -9.44
N THR A 223 11.64 -20.72 -10.52
CA THR A 223 13.08 -20.93 -10.54
C THR A 223 13.78 -19.58 -10.39
N GLN A 224 14.99 -19.58 -9.84
CA GLN A 224 15.87 -18.41 -9.94
C GLN A 224 16.50 -18.37 -11.32
N LYS A 225 16.91 -17.18 -11.78
CA LYS A 225 17.75 -17.07 -12.97
C LYS A 225 19.08 -17.77 -12.66
N ASN A 226 19.56 -18.57 -13.60
CA ASN A 226 20.85 -19.24 -13.45
C ASN A 226 21.69 -19.15 -14.73
N TYR A 227 22.99 -19.35 -14.58
CA TYR A 227 23.99 -19.30 -15.64
C TYR A 227 24.69 -20.65 -15.71
N GLU A 228 24.56 -21.33 -16.84
CA GLU A 228 25.36 -22.49 -17.18
C GLU A 228 26.68 -22.00 -17.75
N LEU A 229 27.79 -22.36 -17.10
CA LEU A 229 29.13 -21.93 -17.47
C LEU A 229 30.03 -23.13 -17.73
N SER A 230 31.06 -22.93 -18.55
CA SER A 230 32.24 -23.79 -18.55
C SER A 230 33.44 -22.97 -18.08
N SER A 231 34.26 -23.52 -17.18
CA SER A 231 35.43 -22.84 -16.61
C SER A 231 36.74 -23.54 -16.95
N TYR A 232 37.79 -22.74 -17.07
CA TYR A 232 39.17 -23.20 -17.14
C TYR A 232 39.98 -22.37 -16.15
N PHE A 233 40.61 -23.03 -15.18
CA PHE A 233 41.51 -22.38 -14.22
C PHE A 233 42.97 -22.61 -14.58
N ILE A 234 43.76 -21.55 -14.44
CA ILE A 234 45.20 -21.51 -14.69
C ILE A 234 45.86 -21.06 -13.40
N GLU A 235 46.41 -22.02 -12.66
CA GLU A 235 47.16 -21.74 -11.43
C GLU A 235 48.38 -20.86 -11.74
N ALA A 236 48.55 -19.79 -10.96
CA ALA A 236 49.74 -18.97 -11.02
C ALA A 236 50.91 -19.76 -10.44
N LYS A 237 51.91 -20.03 -11.29
CA LYS A 237 53.12 -20.72 -10.83
C LYS A 237 53.89 -19.76 -9.93
N LYS A 238 53.99 -20.08 -8.64
CA LYS A 238 54.97 -19.45 -7.75
C LYS A 238 56.35 -19.88 -8.23
N ALA A 239 57.01 -19.05 -9.02
CA ALA A 239 58.41 -19.27 -9.33
C ALA A 239 59.24 -19.00 -8.06
N ASN A 240 60.42 -19.62 -7.96
CA ASN A 240 61.40 -19.26 -6.93
C ASN A 240 62.01 -17.90 -7.29
N PHE A 241 61.22 -16.83 -7.13
CA PHE A 241 61.65 -15.47 -7.40
C PHE A 241 62.80 -15.11 -6.47
N THR A 242 63.83 -14.47 -7.01
CA THR A 242 64.90 -13.95 -6.17
C THR A 242 64.40 -12.75 -5.36
N GLN A 243 65.06 -12.46 -4.25
CA GLN A 243 64.72 -11.29 -3.44
C GLN A 243 64.85 -9.99 -4.24
N ASP A 244 65.82 -9.91 -5.14
CA ASP A 244 66.04 -8.76 -6.02
C ASP A 244 64.90 -8.59 -7.03
N GLU A 245 64.39 -9.67 -7.62
CA GLU A 245 63.23 -9.63 -8.53
C GLU A 245 61.97 -9.11 -7.83
N LEU A 246 61.70 -9.60 -6.61
CA LEU A 246 60.56 -9.17 -5.82
C LEU A 246 60.68 -7.71 -5.41
N LYS A 247 61.88 -7.27 -5.01
CA LYS A 247 62.13 -5.89 -4.60
C LYS A 247 62.02 -4.93 -5.78
N ALA A 248 62.61 -5.28 -6.93
CA ALA A 248 62.47 -4.50 -8.16
C ALA A 248 61.00 -4.38 -8.59
N PHE A 249 60.22 -5.47 -8.49
CA PHE A 249 58.79 -5.45 -8.80
C PHE A 249 57.99 -4.54 -7.86
N TYR A 250 58.31 -4.55 -6.56
CA TYR A 250 57.68 -3.71 -5.55
C TYR A 250 58.06 -2.22 -5.72
N GLU A 251 59.31 -1.91 -6.08
CA GLU A 251 59.83 -0.55 -6.23
C GLU A 251 59.42 0.11 -7.56
N ASP A 252 58.93 -0.65 -8.54
CA ASP A 252 58.41 -0.12 -9.80
C ASP A 252 57.31 0.94 -9.55
N GLU A 253 57.40 2.06 -10.26
CA GLU A 253 56.51 3.22 -10.07
C GLU A 253 55.02 2.87 -10.26
N ASN A 254 54.72 1.86 -11.08
CA ASN A 254 53.35 1.42 -11.34
C ASN A 254 52.82 0.43 -10.29
N ASN A 255 53.70 -0.14 -9.46
CA ASN A 255 53.35 -1.18 -8.49
C ASN A 255 53.38 -0.68 -7.05
N LYS A 256 54.31 0.20 -6.70
CA LYS A 256 54.52 0.66 -5.32
C LYS A 256 53.27 1.17 -4.63
N PHE A 257 52.39 1.85 -5.37
CA PHE A 257 51.13 2.38 -4.84
C PHE A 257 50.02 1.35 -4.62
N LYS A 258 50.18 0.11 -5.08
CA LYS A 258 49.23 -1.00 -4.87
C LYS A 258 49.30 -1.55 -3.44
N TYR A 259 50.47 -1.47 -2.81
CA TYR A 259 50.72 -2.04 -1.48
C TYR A 259 50.58 -0.98 -0.40
N LYS A 260 49.33 -0.64 -0.03
CA LYS A 260 49.02 0.36 0.99
C LYS A 260 48.24 -0.24 2.16
N ALA A 261 48.49 0.28 3.35
CA ALA A 261 47.67 0.04 4.54
C ALA A 261 46.33 0.79 4.44
N GLN A 262 45.42 0.49 5.37
CA GLN A 262 44.10 1.14 5.45
C GLN A 262 44.18 2.66 5.67
N ASP A 263 45.25 3.16 6.29
CA ASP A 263 45.51 4.60 6.49
C ASP A 263 46.14 5.28 5.26
N GLY A 264 46.31 4.55 4.16
CA GLY A 264 46.87 5.05 2.90
C GLY A 264 48.40 5.07 2.84
N LYS A 265 49.11 4.68 3.91
CA LYS A 265 50.57 4.58 3.89
C LYS A 265 51.03 3.38 3.07
N ILE A 266 52.11 3.55 2.31
CA ILE A 266 52.74 2.46 1.57
C ILE A 266 53.37 1.49 2.58
N LEU A 267 53.08 0.20 2.43
CA LEU A 267 53.60 -0.86 3.27
C LEU A 267 55.06 -1.12 2.94
N ASP A 268 55.91 -1.35 3.93
CA ASP A 268 57.29 -1.79 3.71
C ASP A 268 57.35 -3.13 2.96
N PHE A 269 58.41 -3.34 2.18
CA PHE A 269 58.57 -4.53 1.34
C PHE A 269 58.39 -5.85 2.11
N GLU A 270 58.98 -5.99 3.30
CA GLU A 270 58.87 -7.23 4.09
C GLU A 270 57.42 -7.53 4.52
N VAL A 271 56.61 -6.49 4.75
CA VAL A 271 55.18 -6.62 5.08
C VAL A 271 54.36 -6.90 3.81
N ALA A 272 54.75 -6.30 2.68
CA ALA A 272 54.07 -6.48 1.39
C ALA A 272 54.46 -7.79 0.66
N LYS A 273 55.49 -8.50 1.13
CA LYS A 273 56.16 -9.58 0.41
C LYS A 273 55.23 -10.66 -0.16
N GLU A 274 54.25 -11.14 0.61
CA GLU A 274 53.28 -12.14 0.13
C GLU A 274 52.37 -11.59 -0.98
N MET A 275 51.95 -10.32 -0.88
CA MET A 275 51.16 -9.66 -1.94
C MET A 275 52.00 -9.45 -3.20
N VAL A 276 53.27 -9.06 -3.03
CA VAL A 276 54.24 -8.90 -4.13
C VAL A 276 54.48 -10.24 -4.84
N ILE A 277 54.67 -11.33 -4.10
CA ILE A 277 54.82 -12.69 -4.66
C ILE A 277 53.58 -13.06 -5.46
N LYS A 278 52.38 -12.82 -4.93
CA LYS A 278 51.12 -13.09 -5.63
C LYS A 278 51.01 -12.29 -6.92
N ASP A 279 51.19 -10.98 -6.86
CA ASP A 279 51.01 -10.08 -8.00
C ASP A 279 52.05 -10.37 -9.10
N LEU A 280 53.31 -10.62 -8.73
CA LEU A 280 54.35 -11.03 -9.69
C LEU A 280 54.04 -12.40 -10.31
N SER A 281 53.55 -13.36 -9.53
CA SER A 281 53.11 -14.68 -10.05
C SER A 281 51.98 -14.53 -11.07
N LEU A 282 51.00 -13.67 -10.78
CA LEU A 282 49.90 -13.37 -11.70
C LEU A 282 50.41 -12.65 -12.96
N GLU A 283 51.33 -11.70 -12.83
CA GLU A 283 51.90 -11.01 -13.99
C GLU A 283 52.63 -11.97 -14.93
N LYS A 284 53.48 -12.86 -14.38
CA LYS A 284 54.20 -13.87 -15.17
C LYS A 284 53.24 -14.89 -15.82
N THR A 285 52.10 -15.14 -15.20
CA THR A 285 51.07 -16.09 -15.69
C THR A 285 50.14 -15.46 -16.73
N LYS A 286 50.06 -14.13 -16.80
CA LYS A 286 49.12 -13.40 -17.65
C LYS A 286 49.22 -13.74 -19.13
N ASN A 287 50.44 -13.91 -19.66
CA ASN A 287 50.65 -14.26 -21.07
C ASN A 287 50.10 -15.66 -21.38
N LEU A 288 50.39 -16.65 -20.52
CA LEU A 288 49.85 -18.00 -20.64
C LEU A 288 48.31 -17.99 -20.56
N ALA A 289 47.74 -17.17 -19.68
CA ALA A 289 46.29 -17.02 -19.57
C ALA A 289 45.66 -16.47 -20.86
N ASN A 290 46.31 -15.49 -21.50
CA ASN A 290 45.86 -14.95 -22.79
C ASN A 290 46.01 -15.96 -23.93
N GLU A 291 47.12 -16.71 -23.97
CA GLU A 291 47.33 -17.79 -24.96
C GLU A 291 46.24 -18.86 -24.82
N LYS A 292 45.95 -19.30 -23.60
CA LYS A 292 44.88 -20.26 -23.30
C LYS A 292 43.51 -19.73 -23.67
N PHE A 293 43.21 -18.46 -23.39
CA PHE A 293 41.98 -17.82 -23.83
C PHE A 293 41.82 -17.86 -25.35
N VAL A 294 42.87 -17.56 -26.11
CA VAL A 294 42.85 -17.64 -27.58
C VAL A 294 42.67 -19.09 -28.06
N ALA A 295 43.31 -20.06 -27.41
CA ALA A 295 43.16 -21.48 -27.74
C ALA A 295 41.72 -21.97 -27.51
N LEU A 296 41.12 -21.65 -26.35
CA LEU A 296 39.72 -21.96 -26.02
C LEU A 296 38.74 -21.31 -26.99
N ARG A 297 38.97 -20.03 -27.36
CA ARG A 297 38.14 -19.30 -28.33
C ARG A 297 38.20 -19.90 -29.73
N ASN A 298 39.36 -20.41 -30.14
CA ASN A 298 39.54 -21.07 -31.43
C ASN A 298 39.27 -22.58 -31.38
N GLN A 299 38.70 -23.09 -30.29
CA GLN A 299 38.38 -24.52 -30.09
C GLN A 299 39.59 -25.45 -30.23
N LYS A 300 40.80 -24.94 -29.96
CA LYS A 300 42.05 -25.70 -29.93
C LYS A 300 42.35 -26.28 -28.54
N ASP A 301 41.51 -25.99 -27.56
CA ASP A 301 41.58 -26.45 -26.19
C ASP A 301 40.16 -26.62 -25.61
N SER A 302 40.04 -27.31 -24.48
CA SER A 302 38.77 -27.65 -23.85
C SER A 302 38.66 -27.08 -22.44
N PHE A 303 37.45 -26.67 -22.05
CA PHE A 303 37.17 -26.28 -20.67
C PHE A 303 37.29 -27.47 -19.71
N GLN A 304 37.61 -27.20 -18.46
CA GLN A 304 37.91 -28.23 -17.45
C GLN A 304 36.67 -28.66 -16.68
N LYS A 305 35.74 -27.74 -16.42
CA LYS A 305 34.61 -27.96 -15.52
C LYS A 305 33.38 -27.21 -16.01
N ASP A 306 32.21 -27.84 -15.90
CA ASP A 306 30.93 -27.17 -16.07
C ASP A 306 30.35 -26.76 -14.71
N LEU A 307 29.71 -25.59 -14.71
CA LEU A 307 29.17 -24.94 -13.52
C LEU A 307 27.76 -24.48 -13.80
N ASN A 308 26.92 -24.52 -12.77
CA ASN A 308 25.60 -23.90 -12.80
C ASN A 308 25.48 -22.99 -11.58
N ILE A 309 25.42 -21.68 -11.83
CA ILE A 309 25.43 -20.66 -10.78
C ILE A 309 24.14 -19.86 -10.78
N SER A 310 23.63 -19.52 -9.61
CA SER A 310 22.44 -18.68 -9.47
C SER A 310 22.77 -17.20 -9.63
N GLU A 311 21.78 -16.37 -9.94
CA GLU A 311 21.89 -14.91 -9.87
C GLU A 311 22.17 -14.35 -8.45
N SER A 312 22.08 -15.20 -7.43
CA SER A 312 22.46 -14.87 -6.05
C SER A 312 23.89 -15.28 -5.68
N ASP A 313 24.63 -15.89 -6.61
CA ASP A 313 26.03 -16.29 -6.41
C ASP A 313 26.94 -15.06 -6.24
N LYS A 314 27.79 -15.08 -5.20
CA LYS A 314 28.72 -13.98 -4.88
C LYS A 314 30.17 -14.27 -5.28
N THR A 315 30.44 -15.50 -5.71
CA THR A 315 31.77 -15.97 -6.06
C THR A 315 32.12 -15.56 -7.48
N TYR A 316 31.18 -15.67 -8.42
CA TYR A 316 31.42 -15.41 -9.84
C TYR A 316 31.03 -13.99 -10.28
N PRO A 317 31.64 -13.47 -11.36
CA PRO A 317 31.44 -12.08 -11.82
C PRO A 317 30.11 -11.91 -12.56
N LEU A 318 29.00 -11.90 -11.82
CA LEU A 318 27.64 -11.83 -12.39
C LEU A 318 27.40 -10.61 -13.27
N GLU A 319 28.03 -9.45 -12.98
CA GLU A 319 27.91 -8.25 -13.80
C GLU A 319 28.48 -8.43 -15.22
N LEU A 320 29.57 -9.20 -15.35
CA LEU A 320 30.16 -9.52 -16.64
C LEU A 320 29.31 -10.55 -17.38
N LEU A 321 28.84 -11.58 -16.66
CA LEU A 321 27.98 -12.63 -17.21
C LEU A 321 26.62 -12.08 -17.69
N ALA A 322 26.05 -11.10 -17.00
CA ALA A 322 24.80 -10.47 -17.38
C ALA A 322 24.88 -9.67 -18.70
N LYS A 323 26.08 -9.21 -19.08
CA LYS A 323 26.34 -8.47 -20.32
C LYS A 323 26.81 -9.37 -21.47
N ALA A 324 27.21 -10.62 -21.16
CA ALA A 324 27.70 -11.59 -22.12
C ALA A 324 26.55 -12.24 -22.90
N LYS A 325 26.82 -12.62 -24.15
CA LYS A 325 25.92 -13.43 -24.98
C LYS A 325 26.18 -14.91 -24.76
N ASN A 326 25.23 -15.75 -25.14
CA ASN A 326 25.44 -17.20 -25.12
C ASN A 326 26.65 -17.58 -25.99
N ASN A 327 27.46 -18.50 -25.47
CA ASN A 327 28.76 -18.93 -25.95
C ASN A 327 29.90 -17.90 -25.89
N ASP A 328 29.68 -16.71 -25.32
CA ASP A 328 30.78 -15.76 -25.09
C ASP A 328 31.77 -16.33 -24.08
N ILE A 329 33.06 -16.18 -24.39
CA ILE A 329 34.16 -16.50 -23.49
C ILE A 329 34.69 -15.18 -22.92
N LEU A 330 34.59 -15.04 -21.60
CA LEU A 330 35.13 -13.90 -20.89
C LEU A 330 36.66 -13.91 -20.95
N LYS A 331 37.28 -12.73 -21.02
CA LYS A 331 38.72 -12.59 -20.90
C LYS A 331 39.20 -13.19 -19.57
N PRO A 332 40.46 -13.65 -19.46
CA PRO A 332 41.01 -14.16 -18.21
C PRO A 332 40.82 -13.18 -17.06
N LEU A 333 40.24 -13.65 -15.96
CA LEU A 333 40.01 -12.88 -14.74
C LEU A 333 40.90 -13.41 -13.63
N VAL A 334 41.50 -12.52 -12.83
CA VAL A 334 42.22 -12.94 -11.64
C VAL A 334 41.26 -13.69 -10.72
N TRP A 335 41.67 -14.87 -10.27
CA TRP A 335 40.83 -15.78 -9.51
C TRP A 335 41.62 -16.49 -8.44
N GLN A 336 40.92 -16.92 -7.40
CA GLN A 336 41.47 -17.80 -6.37
C GLN A 336 40.58 -19.02 -6.25
N GLU A 337 41.13 -20.19 -6.54
CA GLU A 337 40.42 -21.47 -6.40
C GLU A 337 40.85 -22.15 -5.10
N CYS A 338 39.88 -22.52 -4.27
CA CYS A 338 40.14 -23.13 -2.97
C CYS A 338 39.56 -24.54 -2.91
N GLU A 339 40.39 -25.51 -2.53
CA GLU A 339 39.99 -26.87 -2.18
C GLU A 339 40.22 -27.08 -0.68
N GLY A 340 39.14 -27.02 0.10
CA GLY A 340 39.21 -27.03 1.56
C GLY A 340 39.90 -25.77 2.10
N LYS A 341 41.02 -25.95 2.81
CA LYS A 341 41.82 -24.83 3.37
C LYS A 341 42.95 -24.36 2.44
N ILE A 342 43.16 -25.03 1.30
CA ILE A 342 44.24 -24.72 0.37
C ILE A 342 43.68 -23.86 -0.76
N CYS A 343 44.19 -22.65 -0.91
CA CYS A 343 43.78 -21.71 -1.95
C CYS A 343 44.94 -21.43 -2.91
N LYS A 344 44.63 -21.41 -4.20
CA LYS A 344 45.58 -21.18 -5.29
C LYS A 344 45.15 -19.96 -6.07
N ASP A 345 46.05 -18.98 -6.17
CA ASP A 345 45.83 -17.81 -7.03
C ASP A 345 46.12 -18.17 -8.49
N GLY A 346 45.43 -17.50 -9.41
CA GLY A 346 45.55 -17.78 -10.83
C GLY A 346 44.62 -16.94 -11.69
N PHE A 347 44.32 -17.45 -12.88
CA PHE A 347 43.31 -16.88 -13.77
C PHE A 347 42.21 -17.88 -14.05
N ILE A 348 40.96 -17.41 -14.05
CA ILE A 348 39.82 -18.17 -14.54
C ILE A 348 39.36 -17.62 -15.89
N ILE A 349 39.03 -18.52 -16.80
CA ILE A 349 38.38 -18.23 -18.07
C ILE A 349 37.00 -18.89 -18.03
N LEU A 350 35.96 -18.11 -18.27
CA LEU A 350 34.57 -18.56 -18.20
C LEU A 350 33.93 -18.44 -19.58
N ARG A 351 33.29 -19.51 -20.04
CA ARG A 351 32.33 -19.46 -21.14
C ARG A 351 30.92 -19.44 -20.59
N LEU A 352 30.12 -18.47 -20.98
CA LEU A 352 28.69 -18.49 -20.72
C LEU A 352 28.03 -19.43 -21.72
N ASN A 353 27.68 -20.65 -21.30
CA ASN A 353 27.01 -21.60 -22.19
C ASN A 353 25.58 -21.16 -22.43
N LYS A 354 24.85 -20.83 -21.35
CA LYS A 354 23.43 -20.48 -21.42
C LYS A 354 22.98 -19.70 -20.19
N VAL A 355 22.08 -18.73 -20.40
CA VAL A 355 21.30 -18.11 -19.32
C VAL A 355 19.92 -18.76 -19.30
N ASN A 356 19.53 -19.41 -18.19
CA ASN A 356 18.16 -19.87 -18.02
C ASN A 356 17.34 -18.79 -17.32
N PRO A 357 16.24 -18.31 -17.94
CA PRO A 357 15.39 -17.30 -17.35
C PRO A 357 14.59 -17.87 -16.17
N VAL A 358 14.08 -16.95 -15.35
CA VAL A 358 13.05 -17.27 -14.35
C VAL A 358 11.85 -17.89 -15.06
N ARG A 359 11.43 -19.07 -14.61
CA ARG A 359 10.20 -19.72 -15.06
C ARG A 359 9.45 -20.28 -13.88
N VAL A 360 8.16 -20.53 -14.07
CA VAL A 360 7.36 -21.29 -13.10
C VAL A 360 7.92 -22.72 -13.00
N LYS A 361 8.11 -23.19 -11.77
CA LYS A 361 8.48 -24.58 -11.47
C LYS A 361 7.32 -25.48 -11.84
N ASN A 362 7.60 -26.62 -12.46
CA ASN A 362 6.57 -27.64 -12.66
C ASN A 362 6.20 -28.27 -11.30
N PHE A 363 5.14 -29.10 -11.29
CA PHE A 363 4.64 -29.69 -10.05
C PHE A 363 5.71 -30.49 -9.28
N GLU A 364 6.49 -31.32 -9.97
CA GLU A 364 7.55 -32.12 -9.33
C GLU A 364 8.65 -31.25 -8.72
N GLU A 365 9.06 -30.18 -9.42
CA GLU A 365 10.05 -29.21 -8.93
C GLU A 365 9.55 -28.42 -7.71
N ALA A 366 8.25 -28.12 -7.66
CA ALA A 366 7.63 -27.35 -6.59
C ALA A 366 7.09 -28.22 -5.44
N LYS A 367 7.01 -29.55 -5.59
CA LYS A 367 6.33 -30.46 -4.65
C LYS A 367 6.79 -30.27 -3.21
N ALA A 368 8.11 -30.15 -3.00
CA ALA A 368 8.69 -29.94 -1.68
C ALA A 368 8.35 -28.57 -1.04
N GLU A 369 8.14 -27.54 -1.86
CA GLU A 369 7.74 -26.20 -1.42
C GLU A 369 6.23 -26.09 -1.19
N VAL A 370 5.43 -26.82 -1.97
CA VAL A 370 3.96 -26.83 -1.87
C VAL A 370 3.50 -27.68 -0.69
N LEU A 371 4.21 -28.75 -0.36
CA LEU A 371 3.81 -29.72 0.66
C LEU A 371 3.57 -29.11 2.07
N PRO A 372 4.43 -28.20 2.59
CA PRO A 372 4.17 -27.52 3.86
C PRO A 372 2.90 -26.64 3.85
N LEU A 373 2.60 -26.00 2.71
CA LEU A 373 1.39 -25.19 2.53
C LEU A 373 0.16 -26.08 2.52
N TYR A 374 0.21 -27.19 1.78
CA TYR A 374 -0.84 -28.20 1.76
C TYR A 374 -1.14 -28.72 3.17
N TYR A 375 -0.10 -29.13 3.92
CA TYR A 375 -0.32 -29.58 5.30
C TYR A 375 -0.91 -28.50 6.20
N SER A 376 -0.56 -27.22 5.99
CA SER A 376 -1.15 -26.11 6.75
C SER A 376 -2.64 -25.95 6.44
N GLU A 377 -3.04 -25.99 5.17
CA GLU A 377 -4.44 -25.85 4.76
C GLU A 377 -5.29 -27.03 5.19
N GLU A 378 -4.83 -28.26 4.94
CA GLU A 378 -5.55 -29.46 5.34
C GLU A 378 -5.63 -29.58 6.87
N ALA A 379 -4.60 -29.14 7.59
CA ALA A 379 -4.65 -29.10 9.04
C ALA A 379 -5.74 -28.14 9.55
N LYS A 380 -5.87 -26.95 8.95
CA LYS A 380 -6.92 -26.00 9.31
C LYS A 380 -8.31 -26.57 9.03
N LYS A 381 -8.54 -27.14 7.84
CA LYS A 381 -9.83 -27.79 7.51
C LYS A 381 -10.17 -28.91 8.48
N ALA A 382 -9.20 -29.79 8.78
CA ALA A 382 -9.39 -30.87 9.74
C ALA A 382 -9.67 -30.36 11.16
N LEU A 383 -9.00 -29.28 11.58
CA LEU A 383 -9.27 -28.61 12.86
C LEU A 383 -10.68 -28.00 12.90
N GLU A 384 -11.13 -27.34 11.84
CA GLU A 384 -12.50 -26.81 11.72
C GLU A 384 -13.54 -27.91 11.84
N GLU A 385 -13.38 -29.01 11.11
CA GLU A 385 -14.30 -30.15 11.18
C GLU A 385 -14.33 -30.78 12.58
N LYS A 386 -13.16 -30.99 13.19
CA LYS A 386 -13.05 -31.51 14.56
C LYS A 386 -13.71 -30.56 15.55
N ALA A 387 -13.47 -29.25 15.41
CA ALA A 387 -14.04 -28.23 16.26
C ALA A 387 -15.55 -28.22 16.17
N GLN A 388 -16.10 -28.16 14.95
CA GLN A 388 -17.53 -28.12 14.72
C GLN A 388 -18.25 -29.36 15.27
N LYS A 389 -17.66 -30.56 15.12
CA LYS A 389 -18.19 -31.80 15.71
C LYS A 389 -18.18 -31.77 17.25
N ALA A 390 -17.19 -31.12 17.85
CA ALA A 390 -17.03 -31.06 19.30
C ALA A 390 -17.84 -29.94 19.99
N LEU A 391 -18.27 -28.90 19.27
CA LEU A 391 -18.93 -27.70 19.83
C LEU A 391 -20.10 -27.99 20.78
N ASN A 392 -20.94 -28.95 20.42
CA ASN A 392 -22.18 -29.20 21.18
C ASN A 392 -21.92 -29.85 22.55
N ASN A 393 -20.85 -30.65 22.67
CA ASN A 393 -20.65 -31.54 23.83
C ASN A 393 -19.28 -31.40 24.49
N PHE A 394 -18.49 -30.38 24.15
CA PHE A 394 -17.20 -30.20 24.82
C PHE A 394 -17.39 -29.76 26.28
N SER A 395 -16.49 -30.26 27.12
CA SER A 395 -16.22 -29.79 28.48
C SER A 395 -14.81 -29.22 28.52
N GLY A 396 -14.61 -28.17 29.32
CA GLY A 396 -13.38 -27.38 29.28
C GLY A 396 -13.04 -26.65 30.57
N ILE A 397 -12.08 -25.75 30.47
CA ILE A 397 -11.66 -24.86 31.55
C ILE A 397 -12.67 -23.73 31.67
N GLU A 398 -13.15 -23.48 32.89
CA GLU A 398 -14.00 -22.32 33.18
C GLU A 398 -13.14 -21.08 33.48
N LEU A 399 -13.30 -20.09 32.62
CA LEU A 399 -12.81 -18.74 32.83
C LEU A 399 -13.90 -17.91 33.50
N ASP A 400 -13.48 -17.10 34.46
CA ASP A 400 -14.34 -16.07 35.03
C ASP A 400 -14.61 -14.97 33.99
N PHE A 401 -15.18 -13.84 34.42
CA PHE A 401 -15.45 -12.72 33.55
C PHE A 401 -14.16 -12.16 32.92
N VAL A 402 -14.02 -12.36 31.61
CA VAL A 402 -12.98 -11.76 30.76
C VAL A 402 -13.59 -10.70 29.87
N SER A 403 -12.82 -9.69 29.47
CA SER A 403 -13.17 -8.68 28.46
C SER A 403 -12.20 -8.79 27.28
N ARG A 404 -12.42 -8.00 26.22
CA ARG A 404 -11.51 -7.91 25.06
C ARG A 404 -10.04 -7.65 25.44
N ASN A 405 -9.81 -6.97 26.56
CA ASN A 405 -8.47 -6.56 27.02
C ASN A 405 -8.00 -7.37 28.25
N SER A 406 -8.69 -8.46 28.61
CA SER A 406 -8.25 -9.31 29.70
C SER A 406 -6.90 -9.95 29.41
N ILE A 407 -6.07 -10.02 30.44
CA ILE A 407 -4.76 -10.68 30.39
C ILE A 407 -4.93 -12.15 30.78
N LYS A 408 -4.11 -13.01 30.19
CA LYS A 408 -4.11 -14.44 30.47
C LYS A 408 -3.79 -14.72 31.95
N ASP A 409 -4.62 -15.53 32.60
CA ASP A 409 -4.27 -16.13 33.90
C ASP A 409 -3.44 -17.40 33.68
N SER A 410 -2.12 -17.29 33.86
CA SER A 410 -1.18 -18.40 33.68
C SER A 410 -1.40 -19.57 34.64
N LYS A 411 -2.19 -19.42 35.72
CA LYS A 411 -2.56 -20.55 36.59
C LYS A 411 -3.68 -21.39 36.00
N LYS A 412 -4.58 -20.78 35.21
CA LYS A 412 -5.70 -21.47 34.56
C LYS A 412 -5.36 -21.92 33.14
N ILE A 413 -4.56 -21.15 32.41
CA ILE A 413 -4.28 -21.37 30.98
C ILE A 413 -2.77 -21.52 30.75
N SER A 414 -2.34 -22.73 30.39
CA SER A 414 -0.95 -23.01 30.06
C SER A 414 -0.54 -22.38 28.72
N ASP A 415 0.76 -22.11 28.54
CA ASP A 415 1.30 -21.60 27.26
C ASP A 415 1.12 -22.59 26.11
N GLU A 416 1.05 -23.89 26.40
CA GLU A 416 0.75 -24.92 25.40
C GLU A 416 -0.69 -24.81 24.86
N MET A 417 -1.62 -24.29 25.67
CA MET A 417 -2.98 -24.00 25.23
C MET A 417 -3.03 -22.66 24.51
N LEU A 418 -2.72 -21.58 25.23
CA LEU A 418 -2.65 -20.23 24.68
C LEU A 418 -1.50 -19.49 25.37
N ASN A 419 -0.54 -18.99 24.60
CA ASN A 419 0.38 -17.98 25.09
C ASN A 419 -0.33 -16.61 25.20
N ASN A 420 0.34 -15.58 25.72
CA ASN A 420 -0.27 -14.26 25.94
C ASN A 420 -0.82 -13.60 24.65
N ALA A 421 -0.10 -13.74 23.53
CA ALA A 421 -0.52 -13.18 22.25
C ALA A 421 -1.71 -13.93 21.67
N GLU A 422 -1.66 -15.27 21.71
CA GLU A 422 -2.75 -16.13 21.25
C GLU A 422 -4.02 -15.94 22.10
N PHE A 423 -3.89 -15.74 23.42
CA PHE A 423 -5.02 -15.45 24.30
C PHE A 423 -5.68 -14.11 23.97
N SER A 424 -4.88 -13.08 23.70
CA SER A 424 -5.38 -11.76 23.28
C SER A 424 -6.10 -11.85 21.92
N PHE A 425 -5.52 -12.59 20.98
CA PHE A 425 -6.15 -12.86 19.68
C PHE A 425 -7.47 -13.64 19.84
N PHE A 426 -7.47 -14.69 20.65
CA PHE A 426 -8.65 -15.49 20.98
C PHE A 426 -9.79 -14.61 21.53
N LEU A 427 -9.52 -13.77 22.54
CA LEU A 427 -10.53 -12.86 23.09
C LEU A 427 -11.05 -11.88 22.04
N SER A 428 -10.18 -11.32 21.20
CA SER A 428 -10.62 -10.43 20.12
C SER A 428 -11.61 -11.11 19.16
N GLN A 429 -11.37 -12.38 18.81
CA GLN A 429 -12.28 -13.16 17.97
C GLN A 429 -13.59 -13.48 18.69
N VAL A 430 -13.55 -13.86 19.97
CA VAL A 430 -14.75 -14.13 20.79
C VAL A 430 -15.65 -12.89 20.85
N PHE A 431 -15.09 -11.72 21.20
CA PHE A 431 -15.84 -10.47 21.34
C PHE A 431 -16.26 -9.83 19.99
N ASN A 432 -15.80 -10.37 18.86
CA ASN A 432 -16.26 -9.99 17.52
C ASN A 432 -17.35 -10.93 16.97
N SER A 433 -17.63 -12.03 17.68
CA SER A 433 -18.59 -13.03 17.26
C SER A 433 -19.95 -12.77 17.89
N GLU A 434 -21.02 -12.96 17.11
CA GLU A 434 -22.40 -12.95 17.61
C GLU A 434 -22.84 -14.34 18.12
N GLN A 435 -21.95 -15.35 18.09
CA GLN A 435 -22.28 -16.72 18.45
C GLN A 435 -22.00 -17.02 19.93
N ASN A 436 -23.01 -17.56 20.63
CA ASN A 436 -22.89 -18.01 22.02
C ASN A 436 -21.89 -19.16 22.23
N SER A 437 -21.68 -20.00 21.23
CA SER A 437 -20.65 -21.03 21.25
C SER A 437 -20.08 -21.20 19.86
N SER A 438 -18.75 -21.20 19.77
CA SER A 438 -18.03 -21.36 18.51
C SER A 438 -16.59 -21.80 18.78
N TYR A 439 -15.72 -21.68 17.79
CA TYR A 439 -14.30 -21.96 17.92
C TYR A 439 -13.46 -20.87 17.27
N VAL A 440 -12.21 -20.77 17.71
CA VAL A 440 -11.20 -19.91 17.11
C VAL A 440 -10.03 -20.77 16.69
N LEU A 441 -9.68 -20.74 15.40
CA LEU A 441 -8.43 -21.31 14.93
C LEU A 441 -7.29 -20.39 15.35
N ILE A 442 -6.33 -20.92 16.12
CA ILE A 442 -5.15 -20.15 16.54
C ILE A 442 -4.07 -20.26 15.48
N ASP A 443 -3.84 -21.48 14.99
CA ASP A 443 -2.89 -21.79 13.94
C ASP A 443 -3.30 -23.10 13.22
N ASP A 444 -2.37 -23.70 12.49
CA ASP A 444 -2.57 -24.99 11.83
C ASP A 444 -2.26 -26.22 12.71
N LYS A 445 -2.25 -26.05 14.03
CA LYS A 445 -2.03 -27.12 15.02
C LYS A 445 -3.10 -27.15 16.09
N LYS A 446 -3.74 -26.03 16.39
CA LYS A 446 -4.76 -25.97 17.44
C LYS A 446 -5.90 -25.00 17.17
N ALA A 447 -7.06 -25.38 17.67
CA ALA A 447 -8.27 -24.58 17.76
C ALA A 447 -8.75 -24.53 19.21
N ILE A 448 -9.33 -23.40 19.61
CA ILE A 448 -9.95 -23.24 20.92
C ILE A 448 -11.46 -23.14 20.75
N LEU A 449 -12.18 -24.12 21.27
CA LEU A 449 -13.61 -24.05 21.44
C LEU A 449 -13.94 -23.09 22.57
N TYR A 450 -15.05 -22.36 22.44
CA TYR A 450 -15.57 -21.54 23.51
C TYR A 450 -17.10 -21.61 23.59
N ARG A 451 -17.61 -21.38 24.80
CA ARG A 451 -19.04 -21.23 25.10
C ARG A 451 -19.20 -20.12 26.12
N ILE A 452 -20.00 -19.12 25.79
CA ILE A 452 -20.36 -18.03 26.69
C ILE A 452 -21.36 -18.60 27.71
N LYS A 453 -20.97 -18.63 28.98
CA LYS A 453 -21.80 -19.16 30.07
C LYS A 453 -22.63 -18.07 30.72
N LYS A 454 -22.05 -16.88 30.85
CA LYS A 454 -22.68 -15.69 31.43
C LYS A 454 -22.09 -14.47 30.76
N GLN A 455 -22.91 -13.44 30.57
CA GLN A 455 -22.48 -12.14 30.06
C GLN A 455 -22.83 -11.06 31.07
N LYS A 456 -21.93 -10.08 31.23
CA LYS A 456 -22.14 -8.85 32.00
C LYS A 456 -21.91 -7.67 31.08
N LEU A 457 -22.93 -6.84 30.97
CA LEU A 457 -22.90 -5.60 30.19
C LEU A 457 -22.38 -4.41 31.02
N ASN A 458 -22.37 -4.53 32.35
CA ASN A 458 -22.07 -3.38 33.21
C ASN A 458 -20.56 -3.21 33.40
N PRO A 459 -19.97 -2.08 32.95
CA PRO A 459 -18.64 -1.69 33.41
C PRO A 459 -18.65 -1.54 34.94
N ASN A 460 -17.54 -1.86 35.59
CA ASN A 460 -17.36 -1.47 36.99
C ASN A 460 -17.54 0.06 37.09
N LYS A 461 -18.15 0.55 38.18
CA LYS A 461 -18.37 2.00 38.40
C LYS A 461 -17.08 2.82 38.24
N GLN A 462 -15.95 2.26 38.67
CA GLN A 462 -14.65 2.89 38.53
C GLN A 462 -14.25 3.06 37.05
N ASP A 463 -14.36 1.99 36.27
CA ASP A 463 -14.05 2.01 34.83
C ASP A 463 -15.02 2.96 34.10
N PHE A 464 -16.32 2.88 34.40
CA PHE A 464 -17.32 3.77 33.81
C PHE A 464 -16.98 5.25 34.04
N ASN A 465 -16.63 5.63 35.27
CA ASN A 465 -16.25 7.00 35.59
C ASN A 465 -14.97 7.43 34.87
N GLN A 466 -14.00 6.53 34.71
CA GLN A 466 -12.76 6.81 33.97
C GLN A 466 -13.03 7.07 32.48
N TYR A 467 -13.91 6.29 31.84
CA TYR A 467 -14.17 6.41 30.41
C TYR A 467 -15.28 7.41 30.06
N LYS A 468 -16.06 7.87 31.05
CA LYS A 468 -17.17 8.82 30.84
C LYS A 468 -16.76 10.05 30.03
N THR A 469 -15.59 10.62 30.30
CA THR A 469 -15.07 11.81 29.60
C THR A 469 -14.75 11.56 28.13
N MET A 470 -14.42 10.32 27.74
CA MET A 470 -14.20 9.92 26.34
C MET A 470 -15.49 9.48 25.65
N LEU A 471 -16.39 8.84 26.39
CA LEU A 471 -17.65 8.32 25.86
C LEU A 471 -18.67 9.45 25.61
N GLU A 472 -18.65 10.51 26.40
CA GLU A 472 -19.65 11.57 26.29
C GLU A 472 -19.60 12.34 24.94
N PRO A 473 -18.45 12.81 24.44
CA PRO A 473 -18.37 13.41 23.11
C PRO A 473 -18.75 12.41 22.00
N SER A 474 -18.35 11.15 22.16
CA SER A 474 -18.65 10.08 21.19
C SER A 474 -20.16 9.84 21.10
N LEU A 475 -20.85 9.75 22.25
CA LEU A 475 -22.30 9.59 22.30
C LEU A 475 -23.03 10.80 21.71
N LYS A 476 -22.58 12.03 22.01
CA LYS A 476 -23.17 13.25 21.42
C LYS A 476 -23.06 13.25 19.89
N SER A 477 -21.89 12.87 19.37
CA SER A 477 -21.64 12.75 17.92
C SER A 477 -22.53 11.68 17.29
N LEU A 478 -22.60 10.48 17.89
CA LEU A 478 -23.46 9.40 17.41
C LEU A 478 -24.93 9.81 17.36
N LYS A 479 -25.47 10.41 18.43
CA LYS A 479 -26.85 10.89 18.48
C LYS A 479 -27.12 11.96 17.42
N SER A 480 -26.23 12.94 17.30
CA SER A 480 -26.36 14.02 16.32
C SER A 480 -26.37 13.47 14.89
N ASN A 481 -25.46 12.54 14.58
CA ASN A 481 -25.38 11.93 13.26
C ASN A 481 -26.62 11.09 12.93
N GLU A 482 -27.08 10.24 13.87
CA GLU A 482 -28.25 9.38 13.64
C GLU A 482 -29.49 10.21 13.35
N ILE A 483 -29.78 11.21 14.20
CA ILE A 483 -30.95 12.08 14.04
C ILE A 483 -30.87 12.88 12.75
N LYS A 484 -29.67 13.39 12.41
CA LYS A 484 -29.45 14.14 11.17
C LYS A 484 -29.69 13.25 9.94
N GLN A 485 -29.21 12.01 9.96
CA GLN A 485 -29.41 11.06 8.86
C GLN A 485 -30.89 10.68 8.71
N GLU A 486 -31.58 10.34 9.80
CA GLU A 486 -33.01 10.06 9.76
C GLU A 486 -33.82 11.26 9.24
N LEU A 487 -33.48 12.47 9.70
CA LEU A 487 -34.10 13.70 9.20
C LEU A 487 -33.85 13.86 7.70
N LEU A 488 -32.62 13.71 7.23
CA LEU A 488 -32.29 13.82 5.81
C LEU A 488 -33.09 12.84 4.96
N GLU A 489 -33.26 11.60 5.40
CA GLU A 489 -34.07 10.59 4.71
C GLU A 489 -35.56 10.99 4.62
N GLU A 490 -36.13 11.58 5.68
CA GLU A 490 -37.49 12.12 5.63
C GLU A 490 -37.60 13.37 4.75
N LEU A 491 -36.59 14.25 4.78
CA LEU A 491 -36.57 15.45 3.94
C LEU A 491 -36.44 15.09 2.45
N LYS A 492 -35.68 14.04 2.09
CA LYS A 492 -35.60 13.52 0.72
C LYS A 492 -36.96 13.08 0.17
N LYS A 493 -37.86 12.58 1.03
CA LYS A 493 -39.24 12.20 0.66
C LYS A 493 -40.15 13.43 0.51
N THR A 494 -39.83 14.51 1.22
CA THR A 494 -40.66 15.72 1.31
C THR A 494 -40.33 16.72 0.19
N TYR A 495 -39.04 17.01 -0.02
CA TYR A 495 -38.59 18.00 -0.99
C TYR A 495 -38.19 17.35 -2.30
N LYS A 496 -38.75 17.87 -3.41
CA LYS A 496 -38.42 17.38 -4.74
C LYS A 496 -36.98 17.75 -5.12
N ILE A 497 -36.18 16.75 -5.44
CA ILE A 497 -34.81 16.90 -5.95
C ILE A 497 -34.85 16.78 -7.48
N LYS A 498 -34.27 17.77 -8.18
CA LYS A 498 -34.06 17.76 -9.64
C LYS A 498 -32.59 18.06 -9.91
N ILE A 499 -31.88 17.10 -10.47
CA ILE A 499 -30.49 17.26 -10.91
C ILE A 499 -30.50 17.60 -12.40
N TYR A 500 -29.68 18.57 -12.79
CA TYR A 500 -29.48 18.97 -14.19
C TYR A 500 -28.08 18.52 -14.62
N HIS A 501 -28.02 17.77 -15.72
CA HIS A 501 -26.78 17.28 -16.32
C HIS A 501 -26.33 18.18 -17.46
#